data_AF-D6PGJ9-F1
#
_entry.id   AF-D6PGJ9-F1
#
_cell.length_a   1.000
_cell.length_b   1.000
_cell.length_c   1.000
_cell.angle_alpha   90.00
_cell.angle_beta   90.00
_cell.angle_gamma   90.00
#
_symmetry.space_group_name_H-M   'P 1'
#
loop_
_entity.id
_entity.type
_entity.pdbx_description
1 polymer ?
#
loop_
_entity_poly.entity_id
_entity_poly.type
_entity_poly.pdbx_seq_one_letter_code
_entity_poly.pdbx_strand_id
1 'polypeptide(L)' 'MRTTSASQANASNDRTGLKTTHPELLDENGEVTNEQLWAVRFSDEGVVLPEA' A
#
# COMPACT_ATOMS: atom_id res chain seq x y z
N MET A 1 -7.03 20.97 36.93
CA MET A 1 -5.93 20.47 36.07
C MET A 1 -6.39 19.20 35.36
N ARG A 2 -6.60 19.26 34.05
CA ARG A 2 -6.56 18.09 33.14
C ARG A 2 -6.12 18.62 31.78
N THR A 3 -4.80 18.59 31.57
CA THR A 3 -4.17 18.83 30.27
C THR A 3 -4.29 17.54 29.47
N THR A 4 -5.28 17.45 28.60
CA THR A 4 -5.32 16.36 27.62
C THR A 4 -4.52 16.82 26.41
N SER A 5 -3.23 16.47 26.40
CA SER A 5 -2.44 16.50 25.18
C SER A 5 -3.09 15.55 24.18
N ALA A 6 -3.84 16.09 23.22
CA ALA A 6 -4.24 15.34 22.05
C ALA A 6 -2.97 15.18 21.21
N SER A 7 -2.25 14.08 21.46
CA SER A 7 -1.23 13.57 20.55
C SER A 7 -1.82 13.57 19.15
N GLN A 8 -1.18 14.30 18.23
CA GLN A 8 -1.42 14.18 16.79
C GLN A 8 -1.29 12.71 16.41
N ALA A 9 -2.40 11.99 16.41
CA ALA A 9 -2.47 10.71 15.74
C ALA A 9 -2.43 11.07 14.26
N ASN A 10 -1.27 10.83 13.65
CA ASN A 10 -1.09 10.82 12.20
C ASN A 10 -2.37 10.26 11.59
N ALA A 11 -3.12 11.10 10.89
CA ALA A 11 -4.42 10.75 10.34
C ALA A 11 -4.24 9.50 9.48
N SER A 12 -4.61 8.34 10.06
CA SER A 12 -4.69 7.10 9.34
C SER A 12 -5.74 7.35 8.26
N ASN A 13 -5.31 7.38 7.00
CA ASN A 13 -6.18 7.60 5.84
C ASN A 13 -7.22 6.46 5.66
N ASP A 14 -7.24 5.51 6.59
CA ASP A 14 -8.23 4.48 6.75
C ASP A 14 -9.49 5.03 7.43
N ARG A 15 -10.53 5.28 6.63
CA ARG A 15 -11.84 5.76 7.10
C ARG A 15 -12.75 4.64 7.61
N THR A 16 -12.45 3.38 7.29
CA THR A 16 -13.37 2.26 7.53
C THR A 16 -12.89 1.32 8.63
N GLY A 17 -11.58 1.27 8.90
CA GLY A 17 -10.98 0.29 9.81
C GLY A 17 -11.04 -1.13 9.25
N LEU A 18 -11.44 -1.30 7.99
CA LEU A 18 -11.61 -2.60 7.35
C LEU A 18 -10.35 -2.94 6.57
N LYS A 19 -9.79 -4.12 6.86
CA LYS A 19 -8.72 -4.67 6.05
C LYS A 19 -9.29 -5.09 4.69
N THR A 20 -8.79 -4.47 3.63
CA THR A 20 -9.14 -4.83 2.25
C THR A 20 -7.96 -5.57 1.63
N THR A 21 -8.26 -6.65 0.90
CA THR A 21 -7.30 -7.34 0.05
C THR A 21 -7.69 -7.09 -1.40
N HIS A 22 -6.70 -6.84 -2.23
CA HIS A 22 -6.86 -6.77 -3.68
C HIS A 22 -7.40 -8.11 -4.23
N PRO A 23 -8.45 -8.13 -5.08
CA PRO A 23 -9.07 -9.37 -5.53
C PRO A 23 -8.12 -10.26 -6.33
N GLU A 24 -7.13 -9.69 -7.02
CA GLU A 24 -6.08 -10.43 -7.73
C GLU A 24 -5.12 -11.20 -6.82
N LEU A 25 -5.16 -10.95 -5.51
CA LEU A 25 -4.37 -11.67 -4.52
C LEU A 25 -5.17 -12.83 -3.88
N LEU A 26 -6.41 -13.05 -4.30
CA LEU A 26 -7.25 -14.10 -3.77
C LEU A 26 -7.30 -15.29 -4.74
N ASP A 27 -7.35 -16.50 -4.20
CA ASP A 27 -7.55 -17.73 -4.96
C ASP A 27 -9.05 -17.97 -5.27
N GLU A 28 -9.36 -19.11 -5.89
CA GLU A 28 -10.74 -19.50 -6.23
C GLU A 28 -11.67 -19.64 -5.01
N ASN A 29 -11.10 -19.82 -3.82
CA ASN A 29 -11.82 -19.98 -2.56
C ASN A 29 -11.97 -18.64 -1.82
N GLY A 30 -11.40 -17.55 -2.34
CA GLY A 30 -11.40 -16.23 -1.71
C GLY A 30 -10.35 -16.07 -0.60
N GLU A 31 -9.41 -17.02 -0.49
CA GLU A 31 -8.30 -16.97 0.46
C GLU A 31 -7.09 -16.29 -0.18
N VAL A 32 -6.16 -15.77 0.62
CA VAL A 32 -4.93 -15.16 0.08
C VAL A 32 -4.11 -16.22 -0.65
N THR A 33 -3.81 -15.97 -1.92
CA THR A 33 -3.07 -16.89 -2.77
C THR A 33 -1.68 -17.18 -2.20
N ASN A 34 -1.28 -18.45 -2.27
CA ASN A 34 0.08 -18.91 -1.94
C ASN A 34 0.95 -19.08 -3.20
N GLU A 35 0.47 -18.61 -4.34
CA GLU A 35 1.19 -18.68 -5.60
C GLU A 35 2.40 -17.73 -5.64
N GLN A 36 3.41 -18.10 -6.42
CA GLN A 36 4.59 -17.26 -6.61
C GLN A 36 4.23 -16.07 -7.50
N LEU A 37 4.08 -14.89 -6.89
CA LEU A 37 3.80 -13.65 -7.61
C LEU A 37 5.05 -13.09 -8.31
N TRP A 38 4.86 -12.61 -9.54
CA TRP A 38 5.89 -11.93 -10.31
C TRP A 38 5.85 -10.43 -10.02
N ALA A 39 6.98 -9.85 -9.63
CA ALA A 39 7.10 -8.42 -9.43
C ALA A 39 8.00 -7.81 -10.52
N VAL A 40 7.48 -6.84 -11.25
CA VAL A 40 8.29 -6.03 -12.18
C VAL A 40 8.78 -4.81 -11.42
N ARG A 41 10.10 -4.61 -11.39
CA ARG A 41 10.73 -3.39 -10.87
C ARG A 41 11.30 -2.62 -12.04
N PHE A 42 10.92 -1.36 -12.16
CA PHE A 42 11.56 -0.44 -13.09
C PHE A 42 12.71 0.22 -12.32
N SER A 43 13.94 0.02 -12.79
CA SER A 43 15.07 0.84 -12.33
C SER A 43 15.01 2.18 -13.06
N ASP A 44 15.40 3.28 -12.40
CA ASP A 44 15.49 4.64 -12.97
C ASP A 44 16.54 4.79 -14.10
N GLU A 45 17.10 3.69 -14.59
CA GLU A 45 18.30 3.60 -15.43
C GLU A 45 17.94 3.74 -16.91
N GLY A 46 17.06 4.69 -17.22
CA GLY A 46 16.51 4.91 -18.55
C GLY A 46 15.79 6.23 -18.76
N VAL A 47 15.85 7.18 -17.81
CA VAL A 47 15.42 8.56 -18.09
C VAL A 47 16.50 9.24 -18.95
N VAL A 48 16.47 9.00 -20.25
CA VAL A 48 17.15 9.85 -21.23
C VAL A 48 16.45 11.20 -21.22
N LEU A 49 17.01 12.16 -20.47
CA LEU A 49 16.63 13.57 -20.57
C LEU A 49 17.09 14.07 -21.95
N PRO A 50 16.21 14.66 -22.78
CA PRO A 50 16.64 15.24 -24.04
C PRO A 50 17.58 16.42 -23.74
N GLU A 51 18.74 16.41 -24.40
CA GLU A 51 19.74 17.48 -24.34
C GLU A 51 19.08 18.83 -24.70
N ALA A 52 19.22 19.81 -23.80
CA ALA A 52 18.65 21.16 -23.92
C ALA A 52 19.62 22.10 -24.65
#